data_AF-A0A811PWL1-F1
#
_entry.id   AF-A0A811PWL1-F1
#
_cell.length_a   1.000
_cell.length_b   1.000
_cell.length_c   1.000
_cell.angle_alpha   90.00
_cell.angle_beta   90.00
_cell.angle_gamma   90.00
#
_symmetry.space_group_name_H-M   'P 1'
#
loop_
_entity.id
_entity.type
_entity.pdbx_description
1 polymer ?
#
loop_
_entity_poly.entity_id
_entity_poly.type
_entity_poly.pdbx_seq_one_letter_code
_entity_poly.pdbx_strand_id
1 'polypeptide(L)'
;MKKGRKRQENGTIQDGRKKLKTDEEQAYVMIKYPIDDLLVRPNADDPALFKRPPLAIDFRVPRCSVGDLLMVWDFCSSFGRALNLSPFPLTDLENAICHKESNVLLVEIHAAMFHLLMKDEGDYFTILQNKKRKLKVSSVTWAEYLCDFLEMTKNEELSTNIATVRRGYYGLIDTDIKLKILRELVEEAIQTSAIREILSDRVDQKQVLNATKRENTRKDKQEQNPNTEIAMKKEENQTDAVQGGHEGVDELVRGKENDKSNISRSRTEGKRHLVRHLETEIEKLSICSSPLGKDKQYNRYWFSKREGRLFVETADSREWGHYSTKEELDVLMGSLNVKRIRERALKRQLEKFYSKISNALEKRS
;
A
#
# COMPACT_ATOMS: atom_id res chain seq x y z
N MET A 1 51.55 -4.76 51.79
CA MET A 1 52.13 -3.82 52.78
C MET A 1 51.70 -2.41 52.40
N LYS A 2 50.86 -1.75 53.22
CA LYS A 2 51.16 -0.51 54.02
C LYS A 2 51.61 0.66 53.13
N LYS A 3 51.08 1.89 53.13
CA LYS A 3 50.19 2.79 53.94
C LYS A 3 49.91 3.98 52.97
N GLY A 4 48.84 4.78 52.97
CA GLY A 4 47.97 5.31 54.01
C GLY A 4 48.34 6.75 54.42
N ARG A 5 47.56 7.77 54.02
CA ARG A 5 47.21 9.05 54.74
C ARG A 5 46.42 10.01 53.80
N LYS A 6 45.10 10.22 53.93
CA LYS A 6 44.31 11.13 54.83
C LYS A 6 44.74 12.61 54.71
N ARG A 7 43.94 13.48 54.07
CA ARG A 7 42.74 14.25 54.51
C ARG A 7 43.10 15.58 55.18
N GLN A 8 42.51 16.68 54.69
CA GLN A 8 41.95 17.75 55.53
C GLN A 8 40.77 18.42 54.81
N GLU A 9 39.59 18.24 55.39
CA GLU A 9 38.42 19.13 55.28
C GLU A 9 38.57 20.24 56.34
N ASN A 10 38.17 21.48 56.04
CA ASN A 10 37.00 22.12 56.67
C ASN A 10 37.01 23.66 56.58
N GLY A 11 35.82 24.17 56.26
CA GLY A 11 35.24 25.40 56.81
C GLY A 11 35.00 26.51 55.77
N THR A 12 33.89 27.25 55.74
CA THR A 12 32.67 27.32 56.55
C THR A 12 31.71 28.28 55.80
N ILE A 13 30.49 27.82 55.52
CA ILE A 13 29.17 28.49 55.66
C ILE A 13 28.94 29.93 55.12
N GLN A 14 27.95 30.00 54.21
CA GLN A 14 26.94 31.04 53.92
C GLN A 14 27.37 32.46 53.51
N ASP A 15 26.91 32.87 52.32
CA ASP A 15 25.95 33.98 52.29
C ASP A 15 24.90 33.74 51.19
N GLY A 16 23.65 33.98 51.57
CA GLY A 16 22.48 33.74 50.75
C GLY A 16 22.08 35.02 50.05
N ARG A 17 21.92 34.95 48.72
CA ARG A 17 20.97 35.82 48.03
C ARG A 17 20.47 35.15 46.77
N LYS A 18 19.34 34.44 46.94
CA LYS A 18 18.31 34.33 45.93
C LYS A 18 18.05 35.73 45.37
N LYS A 19 18.45 35.95 44.11
CA LYS A 19 17.75 36.88 43.23
C LYS A 19 17.30 36.07 42.04
N LEU A 20 16.00 35.78 42.08
CA LEU A 20 15.18 35.51 40.91
C LEU A 20 15.57 36.49 39.80
N LYS A 21 16.05 35.94 38.68
CA LYS A 21 16.02 36.57 37.37
C LYS A 21 15.44 35.51 36.46
N THR A 22 14.11 35.51 36.40
CA THR A 22 13.34 36.02 35.26
C THR A 22 13.52 35.11 34.06
N ASP A 23 12.48 34.31 33.85
CA ASP A 23 12.14 33.66 32.60
C ASP A 23 12.41 34.59 31.43
N GLU A 24 13.38 34.29 30.57
CA GLU A 24 13.49 34.75 29.17
C GLU A 24 14.87 34.35 28.60
N GLU A 25 15.16 33.04 28.58
CA GLU A 25 16.20 32.51 27.70
C GLU A 25 15.82 31.09 27.29
N GLN A 26 14.66 30.97 26.63
CA GLN A 26 14.48 29.86 25.71
C GLN A 26 15.48 30.09 24.57
N ALA A 27 16.65 29.50 24.71
CA ALA A 27 17.57 29.30 23.60
C ALA A 27 16.74 28.86 22.39
N TYR A 28 16.78 29.64 21.31
CA TYR A 28 16.19 29.28 20.03
C TYR A 28 16.90 28.02 19.52
N VAL A 29 16.47 26.86 20.00
CA VAL A 29 16.89 25.58 19.45
C VAL A 29 16.32 25.56 18.04
N MET A 30 17.20 25.70 17.04
CA MET A 30 16.82 25.60 15.64
C MET A 30 16.14 24.25 15.41
N ILE A 31 14.82 24.26 15.29
CA ILE A 31 14.02 23.06 15.10
C ILE A 31 14.32 22.51 13.71
N LYS A 32 14.90 21.30 13.66
CA LYS A 32 15.14 20.58 12.40
C LYS A 32 13.87 19.83 12.01
N TYR A 33 13.23 20.25 10.94
CA TYR A 33 12.09 19.55 10.36
C TYR A 33 12.53 18.36 9.49
N PRO A 34 11.70 17.30 9.36
CA PRO A 34 10.36 17.16 9.91
C PRO A 34 10.38 16.65 11.35
N ILE A 35 9.39 17.04 12.14
CA ILE A 35 9.17 16.58 13.52
C ILE A 35 7.83 15.85 13.64
N ASP A 36 7.52 15.31 14.82
CA ASP A 36 6.21 14.67 15.05
C ASP A 36 5.06 15.63 14.72
N ASP A 37 4.05 15.12 14.01
CA ASP A 37 2.96 15.91 13.45
C ASP A 37 2.16 16.69 14.50
N LEU A 38 2.07 16.17 15.73
CA LEU A 38 1.37 16.81 16.84
C LEU A 38 2.18 17.95 17.46
N LEU A 39 3.50 17.95 17.28
CA LEU A 39 4.42 18.95 17.82
C LEU A 39 4.65 20.14 16.87
N VAL A 40 4.23 20.02 15.59
CA VAL A 40 4.32 21.12 14.62
C VAL A 40 3.32 22.23 14.96
N ARG A 41 3.86 23.38 15.37
CA ARG A 41 3.11 24.63 15.58
C ARG A 41 3.05 25.44 14.27
N PRO A 42 1.92 26.08 13.94
CA PRO A 42 1.84 27.02 12.81
C PRO A 42 2.79 28.21 13.05
N ASN A 43 3.51 28.63 12.02
CA ASN A 43 4.31 29.86 12.00
C ASN A 43 3.78 30.83 10.93
N ALA A 44 4.04 32.13 11.08
CA ALA A 44 3.62 33.16 10.12
C ALA A 44 4.24 32.97 8.72
N ASP A 45 5.44 32.38 8.66
CA ASP A 45 6.15 32.10 7.40
C ASP A 45 5.69 30.77 6.72
N ASP A 46 4.72 30.06 7.29
CA ASP A 46 4.26 28.81 6.71
C ASP A 46 3.41 29.06 5.44
N PRO A 47 3.65 28.29 4.35
CA PRO A 47 2.79 28.39 3.17
C PRO A 47 1.35 28.03 3.54
N ALA A 48 0.41 28.79 2.99
CA ALA A 48 -1.01 28.53 3.18
C ALA A 48 -1.36 27.14 2.64
N LEU A 49 -1.76 26.23 3.53
CA LEU A 49 -2.23 24.89 3.16
C LEU A 49 -3.69 24.96 2.75
N PHE A 50 -4.08 24.15 1.77
CA PHE A 50 -5.49 24.00 1.44
C PHE A 50 -6.25 23.34 2.60
N LYS A 51 -7.54 23.65 2.71
CA LYS A 51 -8.43 22.89 3.58
C LYS A 51 -8.55 21.47 3.02
N ARG A 52 -8.44 20.47 3.90
CA ARG A 52 -8.59 19.06 3.50
C ARG A 52 -9.99 18.83 2.90
N PRO A 53 -10.10 18.19 1.73
CA PRO A 53 -11.40 17.93 1.13
C PRO A 53 -12.17 16.89 1.97
N PRO A 54 -13.50 17.00 2.05
CA PRO A 54 -14.33 16.03 2.76
C PRO A 54 -14.22 14.65 2.09
N LEU A 55 -14.35 13.60 2.90
CA LEU A 55 -14.37 12.23 2.38
C LEU A 55 -15.75 11.87 1.85
N ALA A 56 -15.81 11.24 0.70
CA ALA A 56 -17.02 10.55 0.25
C ALA A 56 -17.27 9.32 1.13
N ILE A 57 -18.52 9.14 1.56
CA ILE A 57 -18.96 8.10 2.50
C ILE A 57 -20.22 7.36 1.99
N ASP A 58 -20.50 7.46 0.69
CA ASP A 58 -21.66 6.93 -0.04
C ASP A 58 -21.62 5.40 -0.25
N PHE A 59 -21.06 4.67 0.71
CA PHE A 59 -21.11 3.21 0.74
C PHE A 59 -22.53 2.72 1.04
N ARG A 60 -22.95 1.62 0.41
CA ARG A 60 -24.20 0.93 0.73
C ARG A 60 -24.07 0.07 1.97
N VAL A 61 -22.87 -0.40 2.27
CA VAL A 61 -22.55 -1.13 3.50
C VAL A 61 -22.23 -0.16 4.65
N PRO A 62 -22.43 -0.56 5.92
CA PRO A 62 -21.97 0.23 7.06
C PRO A 62 -20.48 0.56 6.97
N ARG A 63 -20.10 1.78 7.38
CA ARG A 63 -18.72 2.28 7.26
C ARG A 63 -17.67 1.43 7.98
N CYS A 64 -18.07 0.74 9.05
CA CYS A 64 -17.20 -0.21 9.75
C CYS A 64 -16.96 -1.52 8.98
N SER A 65 -17.86 -1.90 8.08
CA SER A 65 -17.76 -3.12 7.28
C SER A 65 -17.09 -2.92 5.92
N VAL A 66 -16.77 -1.67 5.54
CA VAL A 66 -16.09 -1.36 4.26
C VAL A 66 -14.73 -2.05 4.18
N GLY A 67 -14.00 -2.15 5.29
CA GLY A 67 -12.72 -2.88 5.34
C GLY A 67 -12.88 -4.35 4.97
N ASP A 68 -13.88 -5.03 5.54
CA ASP A 68 -14.19 -6.43 5.24
C ASP A 68 -14.66 -6.60 3.78
N LEU A 69 -15.49 -5.68 3.29
CA LEU A 69 -15.91 -5.65 1.89
C LEU A 69 -14.71 -5.57 0.94
N LEU A 70 -13.79 -4.63 1.18
CA LEU A 70 -12.59 -4.47 0.37
C LEU A 70 -11.68 -5.70 0.44
N MET A 71 -11.54 -6.30 1.62
CA MET A 71 -10.72 -7.49 1.83
C MET A 71 -11.27 -8.70 1.06
N VAL A 72 -12.57 -8.98 1.18
CA VAL A 72 -13.22 -10.08 0.46
C VAL A 72 -13.15 -9.86 -1.05
N TRP A 73 -13.46 -8.64 -1.50
CA TRP A 73 -13.40 -8.31 -2.93
C TRP A 73 -12.00 -8.43 -3.51
N ASP A 74 -10.97 -7.94 -2.80
CA ASP A 74 -9.59 -8.03 -3.27
C ASP A 74 -9.09 -9.47 -3.31
N PHE A 75 -9.51 -10.32 -2.36
CA PHE A 75 -9.24 -11.76 -2.38
C PHE A 75 -9.87 -12.42 -3.61
N CYS A 76 -11.17 -12.25 -3.83
CA CYS A 76 -11.86 -12.79 -5.02
C CYS A 76 -11.23 -12.28 -6.33
N SER A 77 -10.85 -11.01 -6.38
CA SER A 77 -10.20 -10.39 -7.55
C SER A 77 -8.78 -10.90 -7.78
N SER A 78 -8.07 -11.26 -6.71
CA SER A 78 -6.67 -11.70 -6.77
C SER A 78 -6.52 -13.20 -6.98
N PHE A 79 -7.50 -14.00 -6.53
CA PHE A 79 -7.50 -15.46 -6.63
C PHE A 79 -8.64 -16.00 -7.51
N GLY A 80 -9.34 -15.13 -8.26
CA GLY A 80 -10.49 -15.52 -9.09
C GLY A 80 -10.21 -16.69 -10.05
N ARG A 81 -9.00 -16.77 -10.61
CA ARG A 81 -8.60 -17.94 -11.43
C ARG A 81 -8.52 -19.24 -10.63
N ALA A 82 -7.95 -19.22 -9.43
CA ALA A 82 -7.86 -20.39 -8.56
C ALA A 82 -9.25 -20.81 -8.02
N LEU A 83 -10.11 -19.82 -7.79
CA LEU A 83 -11.49 -19.99 -7.34
C LEU A 83 -12.47 -20.31 -8.47
N ASN A 84 -12.06 -20.21 -9.74
CA ASN A 84 -12.93 -20.27 -10.92
C ASN A 84 -14.08 -19.24 -10.90
N LEU A 85 -13.81 -18.05 -10.38
CA LEU A 85 -14.74 -16.92 -10.39
C LEU A 85 -14.48 -16.02 -11.60
N SER A 86 -15.57 -15.60 -12.25
CA SER A 86 -15.53 -14.53 -13.25
C SER A 86 -15.16 -13.20 -12.58
N PRO A 87 -14.41 -12.29 -13.23
CA PRO A 87 -14.13 -10.97 -12.68
C PRO A 87 -15.41 -10.15 -12.48
N PHE A 88 -15.53 -9.47 -11.33
CA PHE A 88 -16.64 -8.56 -11.02
C PHE A 88 -16.15 -7.29 -10.30
N PRO A 89 -16.78 -6.12 -10.51
CA PRO A 89 -16.41 -4.88 -9.85
C PRO A 89 -16.82 -4.86 -8.36
N LEU A 90 -16.22 -3.98 -7.58
CA LEU A 90 -16.53 -3.82 -6.15
C LEU A 90 -18.01 -3.51 -5.93
N THR A 91 -18.59 -2.70 -6.81
CA THR A 91 -20.01 -2.30 -6.77
C THR A 91 -20.96 -3.49 -6.85
N ASP A 92 -20.59 -4.54 -7.60
CA ASP A 92 -21.45 -5.72 -7.75
C ASP A 92 -21.46 -6.55 -6.47
N LEU A 93 -20.29 -6.70 -5.82
CA LEU A 93 -20.22 -7.33 -4.51
C LEU A 93 -20.98 -6.52 -3.45
N GLU A 94 -20.79 -5.21 -3.42
CA GLU A 94 -21.50 -4.30 -2.52
C GLU A 94 -23.02 -4.42 -2.68
N ASN A 95 -23.51 -4.39 -3.92
CA ASN A 95 -24.93 -4.57 -4.23
C ASN A 95 -25.43 -5.97 -3.84
N ALA A 96 -24.63 -7.01 -4.10
CA ALA A 96 -25.00 -8.39 -3.79
C ALA A 96 -25.17 -8.60 -2.28
N ILE A 97 -24.25 -8.08 -1.46
CA ILE A 97 -24.34 -8.17 0.01
C ILE A 97 -25.56 -7.42 0.55
N CYS A 98 -25.85 -6.23 0.00
CA CYS A 98 -27.01 -5.43 0.40
C CYS A 98 -28.34 -5.99 -0.12
N HIS A 99 -28.32 -6.99 -1.00
CA HIS A 99 -29.53 -7.57 -1.56
C HIS A 99 -30.27 -8.42 -0.51
N LYS A 100 -31.59 -8.23 -0.44
CA LYS A 100 -32.46 -8.90 0.54
C LYS A 100 -32.93 -10.29 0.11
N GLU A 101 -32.75 -10.62 -1.17
CA GLU A 101 -33.09 -11.92 -1.74
C GLU A 101 -31.82 -12.72 -2.07
N SER A 102 -32.01 -13.95 -2.58
CA SER A 102 -30.90 -14.77 -3.05
C SER A 102 -30.19 -14.08 -4.22
N ASN A 103 -28.87 -13.94 -4.13
CA ASN A 103 -28.06 -13.29 -5.14
C ASN A 103 -27.05 -14.28 -5.73
N VAL A 104 -27.04 -14.41 -7.06
CA VAL A 104 -26.21 -15.38 -7.78
C VAL A 104 -24.73 -15.20 -7.49
N LEU A 105 -24.24 -13.95 -7.41
CA LEU A 105 -22.84 -13.67 -7.13
C LEU A 105 -22.40 -14.20 -5.75
N LEU A 106 -23.23 -14.01 -4.71
CA LEU A 106 -22.91 -14.55 -3.38
C LEU A 106 -22.93 -16.07 -3.37
N VAL A 107 -23.87 -16.69 -4.08
CA VAL A 107 -23.94 -18.15 -4.21
C VAL A 107 -22.69 -18.69 -4.89
N GLU A 108 -22.23 -18.04 -5.97
CA GLU A 108 -21.01 -18.41 -6.69
C GLU A 108 -19.76 -18.25 -5.82
N ILE A 109 -19.64 -17.13 -5.09
CA ILE A 109 -18.52 -16.90 -4.16
C ILE A 109 -18.50 -18.00 -3.09
N HIS A 110 -19.63 -18.27 -2.42
CA HIS A 110 -19.71 -19.34 -1.42
C HIS A 110 -19.36 -20.70 -2.01
N ALA A 111 -19.91 -21.06 -3.16
CA ALA A 111 -19.63 -22.33 -3.82
C ALA A 111 -18.14 -22.48 -4.17
N ALA A 112 -17.51 -21.41 -4.68
CA ALA A 112 -16.10 -21.40 -5.00
C ALA A 112 -15.21 -21.59 -3.76
N MET A 113 -15.51 -20.91 -2.65
CA MET A 113 -14.79 -21.09 -1.38
C MET A 113 -14.91 -22.53 -0.89
N PHE A 114 -16.12 -23.10 -0.89
CA PHE A 114 -16.31 -24.47 -0.41
C PHE A 114 -15.66 -25.50 -1.33
N HIS A 115 -15.66 -25.32 -2.65
CA HIS A 115 -14.91 -26.19 -3.56
C HIS A 115 -13.40 -26.13 -3.30
N LEU A 116 -12.86 -24.96 -2.95
CA LEU A 116 -11.46 -24.83 -2.56
C LEU A 116 -11.19 -25.59 -1.25
N LEU A 117 -11.97 -25.32 -0.20
CA LEU A 117 -11.77 -25.96 1.12
C LEU A 117 -11.98 -27.49 1.09
N MET A 118 -12.88 -27.98 0.24
CA MET A 118 -13.07 -29.43 0.05
C MET A 118 -11.88 -30.13 -0.61
N LYS A 119 -11.13 -29.42 -1.47
CA LYS A 119 -9.98 -29.98 -2.18
C LYS A 119 -8.71 -30.01 -1.33
N ASP A 120 -8.65 -29.18 -0.29
CA ASP A 120 -7.45 -29.01 0.53
C ASP A 120 -7.23 -30.15 1.56
N GLU A 121 -8.21 -31.05 1.72
CA GLU A 121 -8.18 -32.14 2.70
C GLU A 121 -7.95 -31.71 4.16
N GLY A 122 -8.20 -30.43 4.49
CA GLY A 122 -8.06 -29.87 5.84
C GLY A 122 -9.22 -30.16 6.80
N ASP A 123 -9.34 -29.32 7.84
CA ASP A 123 -10.33 -29.49 8.92
C ASP A 123 -11.77 -29.51 8.40
N TYR A 124 -12.09 -28.60 7.47
CA TYR A 124 -13.42 -28.52 6.87
C TYR A 124 -13.77 -29.80 6.09
N PHE A 125 -12.82 -30.35 5.33
CA PHE A 125 -12.99 -31.61 4.62
C PHE A 125 -13.24 -32.78 5.58
N THR A 126 -12.51 -32.83 6.69
CA THR A 126 -12.68 -33.84 7.75
C THR A 126 -14.09 -33.79 8.35
N ILE A 127 -14.63 -32.59 8.58
CA ILE A 127 -16.01 -32.42 9.07
C ILE A 127 -17.04 -32.94 8.06
N LEU A 128 -16.84 -32.65 6.77
CA LEU A 128 -17.72 -33.14 5.71
C LEU A 128 -17.70 -34.67 5.61
N GLN A 129 -16.54 -35.31 5.77
CA GLN A 129 -16.44 -36.77 5.82
C GLN A 129 -17.19 -37.35 7.02
N ASN A 130 -16.99 -36.78 8.22
CA ASN A 130 -17.67 -37.24 9.44
C ASN A 130 -19.19 -37.15 9.31
N LYS A 131 -19.68 -36.09 8.65
CA LYS A 131 -21.11 -35.89 8.33
C LYS A 131 -21.59 -36.69 7.11
N LYS A 132 -20.71 -37.45 6.43
CA LYS A 132 -21.00 -38.19 5.19
C LYS A 132 -21.60 -37.30 4.08
N ARG A 133 -21.17 -36.03 4.03
CA ARG A 133 -21.60 -35.07 3.01
C ARG A 133 -21.02 -35.46 1.65
N LYS A 134 -21.80 -35.26 0.59
CA LYS A 134 -21.29 -35.35 -0.78
C LYS A 134 -20.31 -34.21 -1.01
N LEU A 135 -19.20 -34.43 -1.71
CA LEU A 135 -18.22 -33.38 -2.04
C LEU A 135 -18.62 -32.66 -3.34
N LYS A 136 -19.85 -32.16 -3.39
CA LYS A 136 -20.39 -31.50 -4.58
C LYS A 136 -21.32 -30.36 -4.18
N VAL A 137 -20.78 -29.15 -4.19
CA VAL A 137 -21.54 -27.92 -4.00
C VAL A 137 -22.25 -27.55 -5.31
N SER A 138 -23.51 -27.17 -5.21
CA SER A 138 -24.31 -26.60 -6.30
C SER A 138 -24.99 -25.31 -5.84
N SER A 139 -25.61 -24.59 -6.78
CA SER A 139 -26.38 -23.37 -6.51
C SER A 139 -27.56 -23.57 -5.55
N VAL A 140 -28.00 -24.81 -5.33
CA VAL A 140 -29.09 -25.14 -4.41
C VAL A 140 -28.61 -25.75 -3.09
N THR A 141 -27.40 -26.31 -3.03
CA THR A 141 -26.89 -26.99 -1.82
C THR A 141 -25.86 -26.19 -1.02
N TRP A 142 -25.33 -25.07 -1.56
CA TRP A 142 -24.31 -24.25 -0.90
C TRP A 142 -24.65 -23.84 0.54
N ALA A 143 -25.92 -23.58 0.83
CA ALA A 143 -26.38 -23.16 2.16
C ALA A 143 -26.16 -24.24 3.23
N GLU A 144 -26.22 -25.52 2.86
CA GLU A 144 -25.96 -26.63 3.78
C GLU A 144 -24.48 -26.70 4.17
N TYR A 145 -23.59 -26.47 3.21
CA TYR A 145 -22.14 -26.37 3.44
C TYR A 145 -21.81 -25.14 4.28
N LEU A 146 -22.47 -24.01 4.03
CA LEU A 146 -22.33 -22.85 4.90
C LEU A 146 -22.77 -23.16 6.34
N CYS A 147 -23.87 -23.87 6.54
CA CYS A 147 -24.27 -24.28 7.90
C CYS A 147 -23.19 -25.15 8.56
N ASP A 148 -22.63 -26.13 7.84
CA ASP A 148 -21.57 -26.99 8.36
C ASP A 148 -20.30 -26.20 8.70
N PHE A 149 -19.97 -25.18 7.90
CA PHE A 149 -18.87 -24.26 8.13
C PHE A 149 -19.09 -23.38 9.37
N LEU A 150 -20.28 -22.81 9.52
CA LEU A 150 -20.62 -22.00 10.69
C LEU A 150 -20.62 -22.81 11.99
N GLU A 151 -20.95 -24.11 11.92
CA GLU A 151 -20.81 -25.03 13.05
C GLU A 151 -19.32 -25.32 13.36
N MET A 152 -18.44 -25.29 12.35
CA MET A 152 -16.99 -25.49 12.50
C MET A 152 -16.29 -24.29 13.13
N THR A 153 -16.60 -23.07 12.70
CA THR A 153 -15.85 -21.86 13.09
C THR A 153 -15.97 -21.51 14.57
N LYS A 154 -16.94 -22.10 15.29
CA LYS A 154 -17.19 -21.85 16.73
C LYS A 154 -17.33 -20.37 17.11
N ASN A 155 -17.64 -19.51 16.14
CA ASN A 155 -17.95 -18.11 16.38
C ASN A 155 -19.44 -18.00 16.76
N GLU A 156 -19.73 -17.65 18.02
CA GLU A 156 -21.11 -17.59 18.53
C GLU A 156 -21.99 -16.59 17.78
N GLU A 157 -21.43 -15.45 17.34
CA GLU A 157 -22.18 -14.43 16.60
C GLU A 157 -22.67 -14.98 15.26
N LEU A 158 -21.77 -15.61 14.49
CA LEU A 158 -22.11 -16.22 13.20
C LEU A 158 -22.98 -17.47 13.39
N SER A 159 -22.69 -18.19 14.49
CA SER A 159 -23.50 -19.19 15.19
C SER A 159 -25.00 -19.12 14.98
N THR A 160 -25.51 -18.01 15.47
CA THR A 160 -26.94 -17.72 15.59
C THR A 160 -27.67 -17.71 14.25
N ASN A 161 -26.95 -17.53 13.15
CA ASN A 161 -27.52 -17.39 11.82
C ASN A 161 -27.77 -18.72 11.11
N ILE A 162 -27.27 -19.85 11.63
CA ILE A 162 -27.40 -21.18 11.01
C ILE A 162 -28.86 -21.51 10.66
N ALA A 163 -29.80 -21.26 11.58
CA ALA A 163 -31.22 -21.55 11.35
C ALA A 163 -31.80 -20.70 10.20
N THR A 164 -31.39 -19.44 10.08
CA THR A 164 -31.79 -18.52 9.02
C THR A 164 -31.25 -18.96 7.67
N VAL A 165 -29.97 -19.33 7.61
CA VAL A 165 -29.33 -19.87 6.40
C VAL A 165 -30.02 -21.15 5.94
N ARG A 166 -30.25 -22.10 6.86
CA ARG A 166 -30.86 -23.40 6.56
C ARG A 166 -32.27 -23.28 5.98
N ARG A 167 -33.00 -22.22 6.34
CA ARG A 167 -34.35 -21.92 5.81
C ARG A 167 -34.33 -21.18 4.47
N GLY A 168 -33.14 -20.86 3.92
CA GLY A 168 -33.00 -20.13 2.65
C GLY A 168 -33.10 -18.61 2.79
N TYR A 169 -33.07 -18.08 4.01
CA TYR A 169 -33.22 -16.64 4.27
C TYR A 169 -31.87 -15.91 4.41
N TYR A 170 -30.83 -16.39 3.74
CA TYR A 170 -29.50 -15.76 3.79
C TYR A 170 -29.52 -14.28 3.37
N GLY A 171 -30.37 -13.92 2.40
CA GLY A 171 -30.55 -12.52 1.97
C GLY A 171 -31.03 -11.58 3.08
N LEU A 172 -31.73 -12.11 4.09
CA LEU A 172 -32.29 -11.34 5.21
C LEU A 172 -31.31 -11.16 6.39
N ILE A 173 -30.15 -11.82 6.36
CA ILE A 173 -29.09 -11.61 7.36
C ILE A 173 -28.53 -10.19 7.21
N ASP A 174 -28.10 -9.58 8.31
CA ASP A 174 -27.51 -8.25 8.27
C ASP A 174 -26.21 -8.22 7.44
N THR A 175 -26.00 -7.10 6.74
CA THR A 175 -24.88 -6.88 5.80
C THR A 175 -23.51 -7.10 6.46
N ASP A 176 -23.33 -6.64 7.69
CA ASP A 176 -22.10 -6.80 8.46
C ASP A 176 -21.84 -8.27 8.80
N ILE A 177 -22.88 -9.02 9.16
CA ILE A 177 -22.77 -10.47 9.41
C ILE A 177 -22.44 -11.23 8.14
N LYS A 178 -23.08 -10.93 6.99
CA LYS A 178 -22.71 -11.55 5.69
C LYS A 178 -21.23 -11.32 5.37
N LEU A 179 -20.72 -10.12 5.62
CA LEU A 179 -19.31 -9.77 5.41
C LEU A 179 -18.38 -10.50 6.37
N LYS A 180 -18.73 -10.60 7.66
CA LYS A 180 -17.97 -11.40 8.63
C LYS A 180 -17.90 -12.87 8.22
N ILE A 181 -19.01 -13.47 7.77
CA ILE A 181 -19.02 -14.85 7.25
C ILE A 181 -18.05 -15.01 6.08
N LEU A 182 -18.10 -14.10 5.10
CA LEU A 182 -17.20 -14.14 3.95
C LEU A 182 -15.74 -13.90 4.35
N ARG A 183 -15.50 -13.06 5.36
CA ARG A 183 -14.18 -12.82 5.93
C ARG A 183 -13.59 -14.10 6.53
N GLU A 184 -14.35 -14.81 7.37
CA GLU A 184 -13.89 -16.09 7.94
C GLU A 184 -13.61 -17.13 6.84
N LEU A 185 -14.45 -17.18 5.79
CA LEU A 185 -14.19 -18.06 4.64
C LEU A 185 -12.88 -17.72 3.93
N VAL A 186 -12.57 -16.42 3.78
CA VAL A 186 -11.29 -15.99 3.21
C VAL A 186 -10.13 -16.35 4.14
N GLU A 187 -10.28 -16.22 5.46
CA GLU A 187 -9.27 -16.61 6.44
C GLU A 187 -8.94 -18.09 6.39
N GLU A 188 -9.94 -18.96 6.20
CA GLU A 188 -9.72 -20.39 5.97
C GLU A 188 -9.12 -20.65 4.58
N ALA A 189 -9.60 -19.95 3.55
CA ALA A 189 -9.10 -20.11 2.18
C ALA A 189 -7.61 -19.77 2.04
N ILE A 190 -7.10 -18.75 2.75
CA ILE A 190 -5.66 -18.40 2.70
C ILE A 190 -4.75 -19.44 3.37
N GLN A 191 -5.30 -20.31 4.23
CA GLN A 191 -4.53 -21.40 4.83
C GLN A 191 -4.40 -22.61 3.90
N THR A 192 -5.22 -22.71 2.86
CA THR A 192 -5.18 -23.83 1.93
C THR A 192 -3.85 -23.90 1.17
N SER A 193 -3.37 -25.11 0.97
CA SER A 193 -2.16 -25.44 0.20
C SER A 193 -2.15 -24.76 -1.18
N ALA A 194 -3.26 -24.84 -1.91
CA ALA A 194 -3.41 -24.26 -3.24
C ALA A 194 -3.21 -22.73 -3.24
N ILE A 195 -3.79 -22.01 -2.28
CA ILE A 195 -3.60 -20.55 -2.19
C ILE A 195 -2.19 -20.22 -1.68
N ARG A 196 -1.68 -20.96 -0.71
CA ARG A 196 -0.32 -20.76 -0.16
C ARG A 196 0.78 -20.98 -1.21
N GLU A 197 0.60 -21.94 -2.12
CA GLU A 197 1.53 -22.17 -3.24
C GLU A 197 1.56 -20.96 -4.18
N ILE A 198 0.38 -20.48 -4.61
CA ILE A 198 0.27 -19.26 -5.45
C ILE A 198 0.90 -18.05 -4.76
N LEU A 199 0.71 -17.93 -3.44
CA LEU A 199 1.32 -16.87 -2.63
C LEU A 199 2.84 -16.97 -2.62
N SER A 200 3.39 -18.16 -2.41
CA SER A 200 4.83 -18.41 -2.43
C SER A 200 5.44 -18.06 -3.78
N ASP A 201 4.83 -18.52 -4.88
CA ASP A 201 5.29 -18.24 -6.24
C ASP A 201 5.34 -16.74 -6.53
N ARG A 202 4.29 -16.01 -6.13
CA ARG A 202 4.25 -14.54 -6.29
C ARG A 202 5.33 -13.84 -5.49
N VAL A 203 5.63 -14.32 -4.28
CA VAL A 203 6.73 -13.80 -3.45
C VAL A 203 8.07 -14.04 -4.13
N ASP A 204 8.32 -15.24 -4.63
CA ASP A 204 9.57 -15.60 -5.30
C ASP A 204 9.78 -14.81 -6.60
N GLN A 205 8.74 -14.72 -7.44
CA GLN A 205 8.76 -13.89 -8.64
C GLN A 205 9.05 -12.42 -8.32
N LYS A 206 8.43 -11.89 -7.25
CA LYS A 206 8.69 -10.52 -6.80
C LYS A 206 10.13 -10.34 -6.31
N GLN A 207 10.72 -11.33 -5.64
CA GLN A 207 12.13 -11.27 -5.23
C GLN A 207 13.07 -11.25 -6.45
N VAL A 208 12.81 -12.10 -7.45
CA VAL A 208 13.58 -12.15 -8.70
C VAL A 208 13.53 -10.81 -9.43
N LEU A 209 12.33 -10.23 -9.62
CA LEU A 209 12.20 -8.92 -10.28
C LEU A 209 12.90 -7.79 -9.53
N ASN A 210 12.84 -7.81 -8.19
CA ASN A 210 13.57 -6.85 -7.36
C ASN A 210 15.09 -7.01 -7.48
N ALA A 211 15.60 -8.24 -7.53
CA ALA A 211 17.01 -8.51 -7.76
C ALA A 211 17.46 -7.99 -9.14
N THR A 212 16.68 -8.26 -10.19
CA THR A 212 16.92 -7.75 -11.54
C THR A 212 16.93 -6.22 -11.58
N LYS A 213 16.00 -5.56 -10.89
CA LYS A 213 15.97 -4.09 -10.79
C LYS A 213 17.22 -3.54 -10.11
N ARG A 214 17.67 -4.17 -9.02
CA ARG A 214 18.90 -3.77 -8.29
C ARG A 214 20.14 -3.95 -9.17
N GLU A 215 20.22 -5.06 -9.90
CA GLU A 215 21.33 -5.35 -10.79
C GLU A 215 21.41 -4.37 -11.96
N ASN A 216 20.27 -4.05 -12.59
CA ASN A 216 20.21 -3.01 -13.62
C ASN A 216 20.66 -1.64 -13.09
N THR A 217 20.26 -1.29 -11.86
CA THR A 217 20.70 -0.05 -11.22
C THR A 217 22.22 -0.03 -10.97
N ARG A 218 22.83 -1.17 -10.65
CA ARG A 218 24.29 -1.30 -10.49
C ARG A 218 25.01 -1.14 -11.81
N LYS A 219 24.56 -1.82 -12.87
CA LYS A 219 25.10 -1.68 -14.23
C LYS A 219 25.01 -0.25 -14.73
N ASP A 220 23.90 0.43 -14.47
CA ASP A 220 23.73 1.84 -14.84
C ASP A 220 24.75 2.75 -14.16
N LYS A 221 25.01 2.56 -12.86
CA LYS A 221 26.06 3.31 -12.14
C LYS A 221 27.45 2.99 -12.67
N GLN A 222 27.71 1.72 -12.99
CA GLN A 222 29.00 1.27 -13.51
C GLN A 222 29.25 1.74 -14.95
N GLU A 223 28.22 1.93 -15.77
CA GLU A 223 28.33 2.53 -17.11
C GLU A 223 28.46 4.06 -17.07
N GLN A 224 28.03 4.72 -16.00
CA GLN A 224 28.18 6.16 -15.82
C GLN A 224 29.60 6.54 -15.35
N ASN A 225 30.21 5.75 -14.47
CA ASN A 225 31.57 5.99 -13.94
C ASN A 225 32.69 6.12 -15.00
N PRO A 226 32.84 5.24 -16.02
CA PRO A 226 33.91 5.36 -17.01
C PRO A 226 33.72 6.57 -17.94
N ASN A 227 32.48 7.05 -18.12
CA ASN A 227 32.23 8.26 -18.91
C ASN A 227 32.69 9.53 -18.16
N THR A 228 32.64 9.54 -16.82
CA THR A 228 33.16 10.65 -16.01
C THR A 228 34.68 10.67 -16.01
N GLU A 229 35.33 9.51 -15.92
CA GLU A 229 36.80 9.38 -15.95
C GLU A 229 37.40 9.72 -17.32
N ILE A 230 36.73 9.35 -18.42
CA ILE A 230 37.14 9.72 -19.79
C ILE A 230 36.90 11.22 -20.06
N ALA A 231 35.87 11.83 -19.46
CA ALA A 231 35.63 13.28 -19.56
C ALA A 231 36.71 14.07 -18.81
N MET A 232 37.11 13.65 -17.61
CA MET A 232 38.19 14.29 -16.85
C MET A 232 39.56 14.15 -17.53
N LYS A 233 39.86 13.00 -18.14
CA LYS A 233 41.10 12.80 -18.93
C LYS A 233 41.16 13.58 -20.25
N LYS A 234 40.02 14.05 -20.76
CA LYS A 234 39.98 14.93 -21.95
C LYS A 234 40.22 16.40 -21.62
N GLU A 235 39.93 16.83 -20.40
CA GLU A 235 40.25 18.19 -19.93
C GLU A 235 41.74 18.35 -19.60
N GLU A 236 42.41 17.32 -19.06
CA GLU A 236 43.87 17.36 -18.83
C GLU A 236 44.68 17.45 -20.14
N ASN A 237 44.24 16.77 -21.20
CA ASN A 237 44.95 16.76 -22.49
C ASN A 237 44.68 17.97 -23.39
N GLN A 238 43.89 18.97 -22.96
CA GLN A 238 43.61 20.20 -23.73
C GLN A 238 44.39 21.43 -23.27
N THR A 239 45.28 21.31 -22.28
CA THR A 239 46.04 22.47 -21.78
C THR A 239 47.40 22.70 -22.45
N ASP A 240 47.87 21.82 -23.35
CA ASP A 240 49.13 22.01 -24.08
C ASP A 240 48.97 21.77 -25.59
N ALA A 241 48.49 22.78 -26.32
CA ALA A 241 48.86 23.05 -27.73
C ALA A 241 48.16 24.32 -28.22
N VAL A 242 48.79 25.47 -28.01
CA VAL A 242 48.52 26.67 -28.81
C VAL A 242 49.51 26.68 -29.98
N GLN A 243 48.95 26.75 -31.19
CA GLN A 243 49.37 27.54 -32.37
C GLN A 243 49.34 26.74 -33.68
N GLY A 244 48.56 27.22 -34.66
CA GLY A 244 48.73 26.90 -36.09
C GLY A 244 47.43 26.48 -36.77
N GLY A 245 46.82 27.39 -37.54
CA GLY A 245 45.57 27.14 -38.25
C GLY A 245 45.72 26.39 -39.58
N HIS A 246 44.67 25.69 -39.99
CA HIS A 246 44.07 25.79 -41.33
C HIS A 246 42.69 25.11 -41.34
N GLU A 247 41.77 25.68 -42.11
CA GLU A 247 40.38 25.28 -42.32
C GLU A 247 40.21 23.84 -42.84
N GLY A 248 39.10 23.19 -42.44
CA GLY A 248 38.51 22.09 -43.21
C GLY A 248 38.18 20.78 -42.49
N VAL A 249 37.54 20.78 -41.31
CA VAL A 249 36.93 19.55 -40.74
C VAL A 249 35.65 19.84 -39.92
N ASP A 250 34.72 20.67 -40.40
CA ASP A 250 33.54 21.05 -39.59
C ASP A 250 32.24 20.30 -39.92
N GLU A 251 32.22 19.44 -40.95
CA GLU A 251 31.00 18.73 -41.34
C GLU A 251 30.95 17.25 -40.87
N LEU A 252 32.10 16.65 -40.58
CA LEU A 252 32.18 15.25 -40.10
C LEU A 252 32.07 15.13 -38.57
N VAL A 253 32.32 16.21 -37.83
CA VAL A 253 32.28 16.24 -36.35
C VAL A 253 30.85 16.47 -35.86
N ARG A 254 30.09 17.34 -36.54
CA ARG A 254 28.70 17.70 -36.18
C ARG A 254 27.70 16.55 -36.39
N GLY A 255 27.94 15.67 -37.38
CA GLY A 255 27.16 14.45 -37.59
C GLY A 255 27.42 13.39 -36.50
N LYS A 256 28.67 13.21 -36.08
CA LYS A 256 29.07 12.25 -35.03
C LYS A 256 28.59 12.65 -33.63
N GLU A 257 28.44 13.94 -33.34
CA GLU A 257 27.86 14.41 -32.07
C GLU A 257 26.34 14.23 -32.02
N ASN A 258 25.63 14.49 -33.13
CA ASN A 258 24.19 14.26 -33.21
C ASN A 258 23.83 12.77 -33.16
N ASP A 259 24.62 11.89 -33.79
CA ASP A 259 24.42 10.44 -33.67
C ASP A 259 24.69 9.94 -32.25
N LYS A 260 25.74 10.45 -31.58
CA LYS A 260 26.01 10.13 -30.17
C LYS A 260 24.91 10.63 -29.23
N SER A 261 24.37 11.83 -29.45
CA SER A 261 23.30 12.38 -28.63
C SER A 261 22.00 11.59 -28.82
N ASN A 262 21.65 11.21 -30.05
CA ASN A 262 20.49 10.37 -30.35
C ASN A 262 20.62 8.94 -29.80
N ILE A 263 21.80 8.32 -29.90
CA ILE A 263 22.08 7.00 -29.30
C ILE A 263 22.03 7.07 -27.77
N SER A 264 22.54 8.14 -27.16
CA SER A 264 22.47 8.33 -25.70
C SER A 264 21.03 8.50 -25.20
N ARG A 265 20.20 9.23 -25.97
CA ARG A 265 18.80 9.49 -25.65
C ARG A 265 17.95 8.23 -25.81
N SER A 266 18.13 7.47 -26.89
CA SER A 266 17.44 6.19 -27.11
C SER A 266 17.83 5.14 -26.06
N ARG A 267 19.10 5.06 -25.68
CA ARG A 267 19.57 4.18 -24.60
C ARG A 267 18.97 4.54 -23.24
N THR A 268 18.88 5.83 -22.93
CA THR A 268 18.27 6.32 -21.69
C THR A 268 16.75 6.07 -21.67
N GLU A 269 16.10 6.19 -22.82
CA GLU A 269 14.68 5.91 -22.99
C GLU A 269 14.35 4.42 -22.84
N GLY A 270 15.14 3.54 -23.45
CA GLY A 270 15.05 2.09 -23.27
C GLY A 270 15.23 1.65 -21.81
N LYS A 271 16.18 2.26 -21.08
CA LYS A 271 16.37 2.03 -19.64
C LYS A 271 15.15 2.47 -18.81
N ARG A 272 14.59 3.65 -19.08
CA ARG A 272 13.37 4.14 -18.42
C ARG A 272 12.15 3.25 -18.70
N HIS A 273 12.07 2.67 -19.90
CA HIS A 273 11.01 1.73 -20.24
C HIS A 273 11.17 0.42 -19.46
N LEU A 274 12.38 -0.13 -19.38
CA LEU A 274 12.66 -1.34 -18.62
C LEU A 274 12.36 -1.20 -17.12
N VAL A 275 12.75 -0.07 -16.50
CA VAL A 275 12.45 0.21 -15.10
C VAL A 275 10.94 0.29 -14.86
N ARG A 276 10.20 1.02 -15.71
CA ARG A 276 8.72 1.09 -15.64
C ARG A 276 8.06 -0.27 -15.82
N HIS A 277 8.57 -1.09 -16.73
CA HIS A 277 8.09 -2.45 -16.95
C HIS A 277 8.29 -3.31 -15.69
N LEU A 278 9.50 -3.36 -15.14
CA LEU A 278 9.78 -4.12 -13.92
C LEU A 278 8.92 -3.65 -12.73
N GLU A 279 8.73 -2.34 -12.56
CA GLU A 279 7.84 -1.80 -11.52
C GLU A 279 6.39 -2.23 -11.72
N THR A 280 5.91 -2.25 -12.97
CA THR A 280 4.56 -2.70 -13.29
C THR A 280 4.37 -4.19 -12.98
N GLU A 281 5.36 -5.04 -13.30
CA GLU A 281 5.30 -6.47 -12.98
C GLU A 281 5.37 -6.73 -11.47
N ILE A 282 6.25 -6.03 -10.74
CA ILE A 282 6.32 -6.12 -9.26
C ILE A 282 4.99 -5.70 -8.62
N GLU A 283 4.34 -4.69 -9.17
CA GLU A 283 3.02 -4.25 -8.71
C GLU A 283 1.94 -5.30 -8.98
N LYS A 284 1.94 -5.96 -10.15
CA LYS A 284 0.99 -7.05 -10.46
C LYS A 284 1.10 -8.23 -9.50
N LEU A 285 2.28 -8.47 -8.96
CA LEU A 285 2.55 -9.54 -7.99
C LEU A 285 2.29 -9.14 -6.53
N SER A 286 1.93 -7.88 -6.27
CA SER A 286 1.67 -7.44 -4.90
C SER A 286 0.32 -7.95 -4.42
N ILE A 287 0.38 -8.84 -3.43
CA ILE A 287 -0.77 -9.54 -2.83
C ILE A 287 -1.48 -8.70 -1.79
N CYS A 288 -0.74 -7.87 -1.05
CA CYS A 288 -1.30 -6.93 -0.08
C CYS A 288 -0.96 -5.51 -0.52
N SER A 289 -1.98 -4.72 -0.81
CA SER A 289 -1.80 -3.28 -0.91
C SER A 289 -1.33 -2.77 0.45
N SER A 290 -0.19 -2.08 0.50
CA SER A 290 0.23 -1.38 1.70
C SER A 290 -0.36 0.03 1.71
N PRO A 291 -0.69 0.60 2.88
CA PRO A 291 -1.14 1.98 2.91
C PRO A 291 -0.03 2.90 2.37
N LEU A 292 -0.41 3.89 1.56
CA LEU A 292 0.47 4.93 1.03
C LEU A 292 1.10 5.75 2.16
N GLY A 293 0.43 5.87 3.29
CA GLY A 293 0.94 6.59 4.45
C GLY A 293 -0.15 6.93 5.44
N LYS A 294 0.21 7.77 6.41
CA LYS A 294 -0.67 8.27 7.44
C LYS A 294 -0.66 9.80 7.47
N ASP A 295 -1.78 10.39 7.88
CA ASP A 295 -1.85 11.83 8.17
C ASP A 295 -1.55 12.15 9.66
N LYS A 296 -1.74 13.41 10.05
CA LYS A 296 -1.61 13.87 11.45
C LYS A 296 -2.52 13.07 12.40
N GLN A 297 -3.73 12.74 11.97
CA GLN A 297 -4.74 12.02 12.75
C GLN A 297 -4.55 10.50 12.75
N TYR A 298 -3.46 9.98 12.15
CA TYR A 298 -3.19 8.55 11.99
C TYR A 298 -4.15 7.82 11.04
N ASN A 299 -4.94 8.54 10.24
CA ASN A 299 -5.75 7.94 9.20
C ASN A 299 -4.84 7.36 8.12
N ARG A 300 -5.17 6.15 7.65
CA ARG A 300 -4.39 5.40 6.67
C ARG A 300 -4.96 5.60 5.28
N TYR A 301 -4.10 5.87 4.31
CA TYR A 301 -4.48 6.11 2.92
C TYR A 301 -4.16 4.88 2.09
N TRP A 302 -5.13 4.37 1.34
CA TRP A 302 -5.01 3.14 0.56
C TRP A 302 -5.44 3.41 -0.88
N PHE A 303 -4.56 3.15 -1.85
CA PHE A 303 -4.93 3.26 -3.26
C PHE A 303 -5.26 1.89 -3.84
N SER A 304 -6.50 1.70 -4.26
CA SER A 304 -6.91 0.49 -4.96
C SER A 304 -6.78 0.71 -6.46
N LYS A 305 -5.79 0.07 -7.08
CA LYS A 305 -5.57 0.16 -8.54
C LYS A 305 -6.72 -0.43 -9.35
N ARG A 306 -7.34 -1.50 -8.82
CA ARG A 306 -8.45 -2.20 -9.48
C ARG A 306 -9.72 -1.35 -9.49
N GLU A 307 -9.98 -0.66 -8.37
CA GLU A 307 -11.17 0.18 -8.21
C GLU A 307 -10.95 1.63 -8.68
N GLY A 308 -9.69 2.06 -8.75
CA GLY A 308 -9.33 3.43 -9.12
C GLY A 308 -9.74 4.48 -8.09
N ARG A 309 -9.80 4.11 -6.79
CA ARG A 309 -10.16 4.99 -5.68
C ARG A 309 -9.04 5.12 -4.65
N LEU A 310 -8.97 6.27 -3.99
CA LEU A 310 -8.12 6.50 -2.83
C LEU A 310 -8.97 6.40 -1.56
N PHE A 311 -8.91 5.25 -0.89
CA PHE A 311 -9.60 5.00 0.36
C PHE A 311 -8.84 5.59 1.55
N VAL A 312 -9.58 6.03 2.54
CA VAL A 312 -9.07 6.55 3.80
C VAL A 312 -9.75 5.80 4.94
N GLU A 313 -8.93 5.16 5.74
CA GLU A 313 -9.34 4.41 6.92
C GLU A 313 -8.96 5.20 8.17
N THR A 314 -9.88 5.30 9.12
CA THR A 314 -9.61 6.00 10.38
C THR A 314 -8.57 5.28 11.23
N ALA A 315 -7.93 6.02 12.14
CA ALA A 315 -6.88 5.47 12.99
C ALA A 315 -7.32 4.21 13.77
N ASP A 316 -8.56 4.20 14.24
CA ASP A 316 -9.21 3.12 14.99
C ASP A 316 -9.77 1.99 14.12
N SER A 317 -9.60 2.06 12.80
CA SER A 317 -10.10 1.09 11.81
C SER A 317 -11.64 0.96 11.77
N ARG A 318 -12.38 1.90 12.38
CA ARG A 318 -13.85 1.79 12.50
C ARG A 318 -14.61 2.46 11.38
N GLU A 319 -14.00 3.39 10.68
CA GLU A 319 -14.65 4.11 9.61
C GLU A 319 -13.78 4.20 8.37
N TRP A 320 -14.46 4.18 7.23
CA TRP A 320 -13.87 4.37 5.93
C TRP A 320 -14.52 5.54 5.20
N GLY A 321 -13.74 6.14 4.31
CA GLY A 321 -14.12 7.14 3.35
C GLY A 321 -13.25 7.01 2.11
N HIS A 322 -13.52 7.78 1.06
CA HIS A 322 -12.66 7.78 -0.11
C HIS A 322 -12.68 9.10 -0.87
N TYR A 323 -11.71 9.25 -1.77
CA TYR A 323 -11.67 10.26 -2.81
C TYR A 323 -11.83 9.58 -4.18
N SER A 324 -12.60 10.21 -5.06
CA SER A 324 -12.96 9.70 -6.38
C SER A 324 -12.56 10.61 -7.53
N THR A 325 -12.21 11.88 -7.28
CA THR A 325 -11.82 12.82 -8.34
C THR A 325 -10.37 13.27 -8.24
N LYS A 326 -9.81 13.74 -9.36
CA LYS A 326 -8.46 14.28 -9.40
C LYS A 326 -8.35 15.60 -8.62
N GLU A 327 -9.39 16.41 -8.66
CA GLU A 327 -9.44 17.69 -7.95
C GLU A 327 -9.34 17.44 -6.44
N GLU A 328 -10.04 16.43 -5.92
CA GLU A 328 -9.91 16.02 -4.51
C GLU A 328 -8.48 15.58 -4.17
N LEU A 329 -7.82 14.85 -5.07
CA LEU A 329 -6.42 14.45 -4.91
C LEU A 329 -5.49 15.67 -4.87
N ASP A 330 -5.65 16.63 -5.79
CA ASP A 330 -4.84 17.85 -5.85
C ASP A 330 -5.01 18.72 -4.60
N VAL A 331 -6.25 18.86 -4.12
CA VAL A 331 -6.55 19.59 -2.88
C VAL A 331 -5.98 18.85 -1.66
N LEU A 332 -6.09 17.52 -1.61
CA LEU A 332 -5.47 16.69 -0.56
C LEU A 332 -3.95 16.93 -0.53
N MET A 333 -3.29 16.91 -1.68
CA MET A 333 -1.84 17.13 -1.82
C MET A 333 -1.39 18.51 -1.32
N GLY A 334 -2.19 19.54 -1.56
CA GLY A 334 -1.94 20.89 -1.03
C GLY A 334 -2.31 21.07 0.44
N SER A 335 -3.07 20.16 1.04
CA SER A 335 -3.41 20.18 2.47
C SER A 335 -2.34 19.56 3.39
N LEU A 336 -1.42 18.76 2.85
CA LEU A 336 -0.40 18.02 3.62
C LEU A 336 0.79 18.90 4.02
N ASN A 337 1.11 18.95 5.32
CA ASN A 337 2.20 19.75 5.84
C ASN A 337 3.54 18.97 5.82
N VAL A 338 4.52 19.45 5.05
CA VAL A 338 5.85 18.79 4.92
C VAL A 338 6.75 18.92 6.15
N LYS A 339 6.43 19.81 7.10
CA LYS A 339 7.12 19.91 8.40
C LYS A 339 6.77 18.74 9.32
N ARG A 340 5.67 18.05 9.05
CA ARG A 340 5.18 16.90 9.81
C ARG A 340 5.73 15.61 9.22
N ILE A 341 6.24 14.71 10.06
CA ILE A 341 6.93 13.51 9.59
C ILE A 341 6.00 12.56 8.83
N ARG A 342 4.76 12.34 9.29
CA ARG A 342 3.81 11.43 8.64
C ARG A 342 3.24 12.05 7.37
N GLU A 343 2.75 13.29 7.44
CA GLU A 343 2.21 13.98 6.26
C GLU A 343 3.27 14.19 5.16
N ARG A 344 4.54 14.45 5.52
CA ARG A 344 5.65 14.48 4.54
C ARG A 344 5.85 13.12 3.87
N ALA A 345 5.81 12.03 4.63
CA ALA A 345 5.96 10.68 4.09
C ALA A 345 4.80 10.32 3.15
N LEU A 346 3.56 10.63 3.57
CA LEU A 346 2.36 10.44 2.76
C LEU A 346 2.43 11.27 1.46
N LYS A 347 2.79 12.56 1.56
CA LYS A 347 2.92 13.44 0.39
C LYS A 347 3.92 12.90 -0.63
N ARG A 348 5.09 12.42 -0.18
CA ARG A 348 6.09 11.79 -1.05
C ARG A 348 5.58 10.54 -1.76
N GLN A 349 4.79 9.71 -1.08
CA GLN A 349 4.20 8.52 -1.71
C GLN A 349 3.14 8.92 -2.74
N LEU A 350 2.28 9.89 -2.41
CA LEU A 350 1.29 10.41 -3.35
C LEU A 350 1.96 11.07 -4.58
N GLU A 351 3.03 11.85 -4.41
CA GLU A 351 3.83 12.40 -5.53
C GLU A 351 4.39 11.29 -6.42
N LYS A 352 4.97 10.25 -5.81
CA LYS A 352 5.54 9.11 -6.53
C LYS A 352 4.50 8.39 -7.39
N PHE A 353 3.27 8.27 -6.89
CA PHE A 353 2.20 7.56 -7.58
C PHE A 353 1.20 8.50 -8.28
N TYR A 354 1.45 9.80 -8.30
CA TYR A 354 0.47 10.81 -8.71
C TYR A 354 -0.12 10.53 -10.09
N SER A 355 0.74 10.37 -11.11
CA SER A 355 0.30 10.06 -12.48
C SER A 355 -0.56 8.80 -12.56
N LYS A 356 -0.29 7.77 -11.73
CA LYS A 356 -1.08 6.54 -11.73
C LYS A 356 -2.44 6.75 -11.08
N ILE A 357 -2.46 7.45 -9.94
CA ILE A 357 -3.67 7.72 -9.17
C ILE A 357 -4.56 8.68 -9.96
N SER A 358 -4.03 9.79 -10.47
CA SER A 358 -4.77 10.78 -11.26
C SER A 358 -5.41 10.15 -12.49
N ASN A 359 -4.65 9.35 -13.26
CA ASN A 359 -5.18 8.67 -14.45
C ASN A 359 -6.26 7.64 -14.11
N ALA A 360 -6.25 7.04 -12.91
CA ALA A 360 -7.27 6.11 -12.48
C ALA A 360 -8.55 6.83 -12.05
N LEU A 361 -8.42 7.97 -11.35
CA LEU A 361 -9.54 8.82 -10.93
C LEU A 361 -10.21 9.50 -12.14
N GLU A 362 -9.43 10.01 -13.10
CA GLU A 362 -9.93 10.64 -14.34
C GLU A 362 -10.71 9.65 -15.23
N LYS A 363 -10.37 8.36 -15.23
CA LYS A 363 -11.12 7.35 -16.00
C LYS A 363 -12.50 7.05 -15.44
N ARG A 364 -12.77 7.48 -14.20
CA ARG A 364 -14.00 7.21 -13.48
C ARG A 364 -14.93 8.42 -13.43
N SER A 365 -14.35 9.62 -13.37
CA SER A 365 -15.09 10.88 -13.54
C SER A 365 -15.63 11.00 -14.96
#